data_AF-A0A1I1FHW6-F1
#
_entry.id   AF-A0A1I1FHW6-F1
#
_cell.length_a   1.000
_cell.length_b   1.000
_cell.length_c   1.000
_cell.angle_alpha   90.00
_cell.angle_beta   90.00
_cell.angle_gamma   90.00
#
_symmetry.space_group_name_H-M   'P 1'
#
loop_
_entity.id
_entity.type
_entity.pdbx_description
1 polymer ?
#
loop_
_entity_poly.entity_id
_entity_poly.type
_entity_poly.pdbx_seq_one_letter_code
_entity_poly.pdbx_strand_id
1 'polypeptide(L)' 'MSAAVASPALSLSELIARAREHRMTPSERRAQRVSLIMGLKDKTSSLTREEVESALDQIEGHETVVTRKD' A
#
# COMPACT_ATOMS: atom_id res chain seq x y z
N MET A 1 8.08 34.73 14.86
CA MET A 1 8.41 33.52 15.62
C MET A 1 7.37 32.47 15.26
N SER A 2 7.75 31.44 14.50
CA SER A 2 6.83 30.39 14.06
C SER A 2 6.78 29.30 15.13
N ALA A 3 5.64 29.14 15.80
CA ALA A 3 5.44 28.05 16.74
C ALA A 3 5.40 26.74 15.95
N ALA A 4 6.40 25.88 16.14
CA ALA A 4 6.32 24.51 15.67
C ALA A 4 5.12 23.84 16.35
N VAL A 5 4.06 23.62 15.58
CA VAL A 5 2.92 22.81 16.03
C VAL A 5 3.44 21.41 16.27
N ALA A 6 3.66 21.07 17.53
CA ALA A 6 3.90 19.70 17.95
C ALA A 6 2.59 18.94 17.70
N SER A 7 2.51 18.21 16.58
CA SER A 7 1.45 17.23 16.38
C SER A 7 1.50 16.25 17.54
N PRO A 8 0.42 16.10 18.33
CA PRO A 8 0.41 15.14 19.43
C PRO A 8 0.67 13.75 18.85
N ALA A 9 1.69 13.07 19.38
CA ALA A 9 1.97 11.69 19.01
C ALA A 9 0.74 10.84 19.37
N LEU A 10 0.12 10.23 18.36
CA LEU A 10 -1.06 9.39 18.56
C LEU A 10 -0.70 8.22 19.47
N SER A 11 -1.62 7.88 20.38
CA SER A 11 -1.51 6.66 21.16
C SER A 11 -1.59 5.42 20.26
N LEU A 12 -1.03 4.30 20.73
CA LEU A 12 -1.11 3.02 20.01
C LEU A 12 -2.55 2.62 19.68
N SER A 13 -3.48 2.85 20.62
CA SER A 13 -4.92 2.59 20.42
C SER A 13 -5.51 3.40 19.29
N GLU A 14 -5.16 4.68 19.16
CA GLU A 14 -5.64 5.55 18.08
C GLU A 14 -5.04 5.15 16.73
N LEU A 15 -3.78 4.73 16.70
CA LEU A 15 -3.14 4.20 15.51
C LEU A 15 -3.84 2.91 15.02
N ILE A 16 -4.17 2.00 15.94
CA ILE A 16 -4.92 0.78 15.61
C ILE A 16 -6.33 1.12 15.10
N ALA A 17 -7.02 2.07 15.73
CA ALA A 17 -8.34 2.51 15.29
C ALA A 17 -8.29 3.07 13.87
N ARG A 18 -7.34 3.97 13.57
CA ARG A 18 -7.14 4.51 12.22
C ARG A 18 -6.79 3.43 11.20
N ALA A 19 -5.95 2.47 11.56
CA ALA A 19 -5.60 1.36 10.68
C ALA A 19 -6.81 0.48 10.32
N ARG A 20 -7.75 0.30 11.26
CA ARG A 20 -9.01 -0.43 11.01
C ARG A 20 -9.96 0.33 10.08
N GLU A 21 -9.96 1.66 10.16
CA GLU A 21 -10.76 2.52 9.30
C GLU A 21 -10.16 2.70 7.90
N HIS A 22 -8.88 2.37 7.73
CA HIS A 22 -8.20 2.51 6.46
C HIS A 22 -8.80 1.57 5.41
N ARG A 23 -9.49 2.16 4.43
CA ARG A 23 -10.01 1.47 3.25
C ARG A 23 -9.08 1.75 2.09
N MET A 24 -8.77 0.69 1.35
CA MET A 24 -7.97 0.74 0.14
C MET A 24 -8.68 -0.04 -0.94
N THR A 25 -8.63 0.47 -2.17
CA THR A 25 -8.97 -0.35 -3.33
C THR A 25 -7.97 -1.50 -3.48
N PRO A 26 -8.36 -2.61 -4.14
CA PRO A 26 -7.41 -3.66 -4.50
C PRO A 26 -6.18 -3.14 -5.26
N SER A 27 -6.36 -2.21 -6.20
CA SER A 27 -5.26 -1.57 -6.93
C SER A 27 -4.31 -0.76 -6.04
N GLU A 28 -4.83 0.04 -5.11
CA GLU A 28 -4.02 0.77 -4.13
C GLU A 28 -3.27 -0.19 -3.21
N ARG A 29 -3.93 -1.27 -2.76
CA ARG A 29 -3.33 -2.30 -1.91
C ARG A 29 -2.15 -2.97 -2.61
N ARG A 30 -2.31 -3.27 -3.91
CA ARG A 30 -1.24 -3.84 -4.73
C ARG A 30 -0.05 -2.89 -4.85
N ALA A 31 -0.29 -1.61 -5.15
CA ALA A 31 0.77 -0.61 -5.24
C ALA A 31 1.56 -0.45 -3.92
N GLN A 32 0.88 -0.51 -2.77
CA GLN A 32 1.55 -0.52 -1.47
C GLN A 32 2.39 -1.79 -1.27
N ARG A 33 1.86 -2.98 -1.63
CA ARG A 33 2.61 -4.24 -1.53
C ARG A 33 3.85 -4.25 -2.40
N VAL A 34 3.77 -3.77 -3.65
CA VAL A 34 4.93 -3.60 -4.53
C VAL A 34 5.98 -2.74 -3.83
N SER A 35 5.58 -1.59 -3.31
CA SER A 35 6.49 -0.65 -2.64
C SER A 35 7.14 -1.27 -1.39
N LEU A 36 6.38 -2.03 -0.61
CA LEU A 36 6.88 -2.75 0.57
C LEU A 36 7.90 -3.82 0.18
N ILE A 37 7.59 -4.66 -0.81
CA ILE A 37 8.50 -5.72 -1.28
C ILE A 37 9.79 -5.10 -1.81
N MET A 38 9.70 -4.03 -2.61
CA MET A 38 10.86 -3.33 -3.14
C MET A 38 11.68 -2.62 -2.06
N GLY A 39 11.07 -2.20 -0.96
CA GLY A 39 11.77 -1.62 0.19
C GLY A 39 12.43 -2.64 1.11
N LEU A 40 11.90 -3.87 1.16
CA LEU A 40 12.41 -4.96 1.99
C LEU A 40 13.36 -5.91 1.25
N LYS A 41 13.41 -5.87 -0.08
CA LYS A 41 14.30 -6.74 -0.85
C LYS A 41 15.76 -6.46 -0.49
N ASP A 42 16.57 -7.51 -0.49
CA ASP A 42 18.01 -7.37 -0.35
C ASP A 42 18.59 -6.57 -1.53
N LYS A 43 19.64 -5.79 -1.26
CA LYS A 43 20.38 -5.03 -2.27
C LYS A 43 21.02 -5.94 -3.32
N THR A 44 21.28 -7.20 -2.97
CA THR A 44 21.80 -8.22 -3.89
C THR A 44 20.72 -8.83 -4.79
N SER A 45 19.44 -8.56 -4.51
CA SER A 45 18.32 -9.11 -5.27
C SER A 45 18.17 -8.42 -6.62
N SER A 46 18.19 -9.22 -7.69
CA SER A 46 17.88 -8.79 -9.06
C SER A 46 16.40 -8.52 -9.31
N LEU A 47 15.54 -8.83 -8.33
CA LEU A 47 14.09 -8.67 -8.43
C LEU A 47 13.72 -7.24 -8.82
N THR A 48 13.03 -7.09 -9.95
CA THR A 48 12.60 -5.80 -10.46
C THR A 48 11.20 -5.44 -9.97
N ARG A 49 10.80 -4.18 -10.18
CA ARG A 49 9.46 -3.73 -9.82
C ARG A 49 8.41 -4.42 -10.67
N GLU A 50 8.69 -4.54 -11.96
CA GLU A 50 7.81 -5.11 -12.98
C GLU A 50 7.56 -6.60 -12.72
N GLU A 51 8.57 -7.35 -12.27
CA GLU A 51 8.44 -8.75 -11.86
C GLU A 51 7.51 -8.90 -10.65
N VAL A 52 7.60 -7.99 -9.67
CA VAL A 52 6.73 -8.00 -8.49
C VAL A 52 5.29 -7.63 -8.87
N GLU A 53 5.11 -6.62 -9.72
CA GLU A 53 3.79 -6.23 -10.23
C GLU A 53 3.13 -7.40 -10.98
N SER A 54 3.87 -8.05 -11.88
CA SER A 54 3.38 -9.21 -12.63
C SER A 54 3.03 -10.39 -11.72
N ALA A 55 3.87 -10.68 -10.71
CA ALA A 55 3.59 -11.74 -9.76
C ALA A 55 2.34 -11.45 -8.91
N LEU A 56 2.16 -10.21 -8.44
CA LEU A 56 0.99 -9.82 -7.68
C LEU A 56 -0.28 -9.83 -8.52
N ASP A 57 -0.20 -9.44 -9.79
CA ASP A 57 -1.31 -9.56 -10.73
C ASP A 57 -1.76 -11.02 -10.91
N GLN A 58 -0.82 -11.96 -11.00
CA GLN A 58 -1.13 -13.39 -11.10
C GLN A 58 -1.74 -13.96 -9.81
N ILE A 59 -1.27 -13.52 -8.64
CA ILE A 59 -1.72 -14.03 -7.33
C ILE A 59 -3.09 -13.44 -6.95
N GLU A 60 -3.29 -12.15 -7.18
CA GLU A 60 -4.47 -11.41 -6.71
C GLU A 60 -5.55 -11.28 -7.78
N GLY A 61 -5.20 -11.52 -9.05
CA GLY A 61 -6.08 -11.30 -10.20
C GLY A 61 -6.18 -9.83 -10.63
N HIS A 62 -6.62 -9.60 -11.87
CA HIS A 62 -6.90 -8.26 -12.35
C HIS A 62 -8.26 -7.78 -11.85
N GLU A 63 -8.36 -6.52 -11.39
CA GLU A 63 -9.67 -5.89 -11.21
C GLU A 63 -10.35 -5.83 -12.57
N THR A 64 -11.37 -6.66 -12.77
CA THR A 64 -12.27 -6.50 -13.91
C THR A 64 -13.09 -5.25 -13.63
N VAL A 65 -12.80 -4.17 -14.36
CA VAL A 65 -13.64 -2.99 -14.36
C VAL A 65 -15.00 -3.41 -14.90
N VAL A 66 -15.94 -3.71 -14.00
CA VAL A 66 -17.33 -3.97 -14.38
C VAL A 66 -17.94 -2.64 -14.76
N THR A 67 -17.79 -2.24 -16.02
CA THR A 67 -18.61 -1.20 -16.63
C THR A 67 -20.03 -1.73 -16.73
N ARG A 68 -20.86 -1.47 -15.70
CA ARG A 68 -22.31 -1.56 -15.87
C ARG A 68 -22.69 -0.49 -16.89
N LYS A 69 -23.12 -0.97 -18.05
CA LYS A 69 -23.77 -0.16 -19.06
C LYS A 69 -25.27 -0.23 -18.74
N ASP A 70 -25.79 0.89 -18.25
CA ASP A 70 -27.23 1.10 -18.08
C ASP A 70 -27.94 1.19 -19.44
#